data_AF-A0A957XF13-F1
#
_entry.id   AF-A0A957XF13-F1
#
_cell.length_a   1.000
_cell.length_b   1.000
_cell.length_c   1.000
_cell.angle_alpha   90.00
_cell.angle_beta   90.00
_cell.angle_gamma   90.00
#
_symmetry.space_group_name_H-M   'P 1'
#
loop_
_entity.id
_entity.type
_entity.pdbx_description
1 polymer ?
#
loop_
_entity_poly.entity_id
_entity_poly.type
_entity_poly.pdbx_seq_one_letter_code
_entity_poly.pdbx_strand_id
1 'polypeptide(L)'
;MKQVLSIAKKEINGYFSSPMALIFVGVFLAATLFTFFWVDAFFSRGIADVRPMFRWMPILLIFLVAALTMRQWSEEERSGTLEMLLTLPTQITQLVLGKFLGVMALVLVALALTLFLPITVSMLGNLDWGPVIGGYLAAILLAAAYTAIGLFISSRTDNQIVSLIL
;
A
#
# COMPACT_ATOMS: atom_id res chain seq x y z
N MET A 1 -19.54 -8.04 -10.78
CA MET A 1 -18.64 -6.87 -10.93
C MET A 1 -19.15 -5.61 -10.24
N LYS A 2 -20.42 -5.18 -10.42
CA LYS A 2 -20.95 -3.99 -9.74
C LYS A 2 -20.82 -4.02 -8.21
N GLN A 3 -21.06 -5.17 -7.58
CA GLN A 3 -20.92 -5.35 -6.12
C GLN A 3 -19.47 -5.21 -5.64
N VAL A 4 -18.50 -5.87 -6.30
CA VAL A 4 -17.05 -5.73 -6.00
C VAL A 4 -16.61 -4.26 -6.02
N LEU A 5 -17.02 -3.53 -7.05
CA LEU A 5 -16.63 -2.13 -7.24
C LEU A 5 -17.30 -1.21 -6.20
N SER A 6 -18.52 -1.54 -5.78
CA SER A 6 -19.22 -0.86 -4.67
C SER A 6 -18.49 -1.06 -3.34
N ILE A 7 -18.05 -2.30 -3.05
CA ILE A 7 -17.27 -2.62 -1.85
C ILE A 7 -15.93 -1.88 -1.89
N ALA A 8 -15.20 -1.94 -2.99
CA ALA A 8 -13.93 -1.22 -3.14
C ALA A 8 -14.10 0.30 -2.95
N LYS A 9 -15.17 0.89 -3.49
CA LYS A 9 -15.48 2.32 -3.31
C LYS A 9 -15.80 2.65 -1.84
N LYS A 10 -16.54 1.78 -1.14
CA LYS A 10 -16.80 1.92 0.30
C LYS A 10 -15.48 1.92 1.09
N GLU A 11 -14.60 0.96 0.82
CA GLU A 11 -13.30 0.84 1.49
C GLU A 11 -12.43 2.09 1.23
N ILE A 12 -12.30 2.52 -0.03
CA ILE A 12 -11.54 3.72 -0.39
C ILE A 12 -12.09 4.95 0.36
N ASN A 13 -13.41 5.15 0.36
CA ASN A 13 -14.01 6.25 1.10
C ASN A 13 -13.76 6.15 2.61
N GLY A 14 -13.82 4.94 3.18
CA GLY A 14 -13.50 4.70 4.60
C GLY A 14 -12.05 5.06 4.94
N TYR A 15 -11.13 4.77 4.03
CA TYR A 15 -9.73 5.13 4.21
C TYR A 15 -9.49 6.64 4.13
N PHE A 16 -10.02 7.33 3.13
CA PHE A 16 -9.83 8.78 3.00
C PHE A 16 -10.56 9.60 4.07
N SER A 17 -11.61 9.05 4.68
CA SER A 17 -12.30 9.66 5.82
C SER A 17 -11.62 9.38 7.16
N SER A 18 -10.71 8.41 7.23
CA SER A 18 -9.96 8.07 8.43
C SER A 18 -8.57 8.73 8.42
N PRO A 19 -8.22 9.53 9.46
CA PRO A 19 -6.90 10.15 9.57
C PRO A 19 -5.75 9.14 9.56
N MET A 20 -5.99 7.91 10.02
CA MET A 20 -4.96 6.88 10.16
C MET A 20 -4.36 6.44 8.82
N ALA A 21 -5.18 6.26 7.78
CA ALA A 21 -4.68 5.85 6.47
C ALA A 21 -3.77 6.91 5.85
N LEU A 22 -4.14 8.19 6.01
CA LEU A 22 -3.31 9.32 5.58
C LEU A 22 -2.00 9.40 6.35
N ILE A 23 -2.00 9.10 7.65
CA ILE A 23 -0.77 9.03 8.46
C ILE A 23 0.16 7.95 7.93
N PHE A 24 -0.32 6.72 7.67
CA PHE A 24 0.54 5.64 7.17
C PHE A 24 1.12 5.94 5.78
N VAL A 25 0.33 6.51 4.87
CA VAL A 25 0.83 6.96 3.56
C VAL A 25 1.86 8.08 3.74
N GLY A 26 1.60 9.04 4.63
CA GLY A 26 2.54 10.12 4.95
C GLY A 26 3.87 9.62 5.52
N VAL A 27 3.82 8.67 6.46
CA VAL A 27 5.00 8.02 7.03
C VAL A 27 5.77 7.24 5.97
N PHE A 28 5.08 6.49 5.10
CA PHE A 28 5.71 5.80 3.98
C PHE A 28 6.44 6.76 3.03
N LEU A 29 5.81 7.89 2.67
CA LEU A 29 6.43 8.91 1.83
C LEU A 29 7.63 9.56 2.52
N ALA A 30 7.49 9.94 3.79
CA ALA A 30 8.57 10.52 4.58
C ALA A 30 9.76 9.55 4.70
N ALA A 31 9.50 8.26 4.98
CA ALA A 31 10.51 7.23 5.04
C ALA A 31 11.19 7.02 3.68
N THR A 32 10.43 7.04 2.58
CA THR A 32 10.98 6.95 1.22
C THR A 32 11.92 8.13 0.92
N LEU A 33 11.49 9.36 1.23
CA LEU A 33 12.31 10.56 1.05
C LEU A 33 13.57 10.54 1.93
N PHE A 34 13.42 10.19 3.21
CA PHE A 34 14.53 10.08 4.15
C PHE A 34 15.57 9.07 3.65
N THR A 35 15.11 7.89 3.23
CA THR A 35 16.01 6.84 2.78
C THR A 35 16.71 7.24 1.48
N PHE A 36 15.98 7.87 0.55
CA PHE A 36 16.53 8.33 -0.73
C PHE A 36 17.59 9.42 -0.56
N PHE A 37 17.31 10.46 0.26
CA PHE A 37 18.20 11.61 0.40
C PHE A 37 19.31 11.43 1.43
N TRP A 38 19.02 10.81 2.59
CA TRP A 38 20.00 10.66 3.67
C TRP A 38 20.73 9.32 3.62
N VAL A 39 20.01 8.19 3.64
CA VAL A 39 20.64 6.86 3.75
C VAL A 39 21.48 6.55 2.51
N ASP A 40 20.92 6.84 1.34
CA ASP A 40 21.57 6.61 0.05
C ASP A 40 22.40 7.82 -0.44
N ALA A 41 22.44 8.90 0.35
CA ALA A 41 23.21 10.12 0.13
C ALA A 41 23.18 10.60 -1.33
N PHE A 42 21.98 10.72 -1.91
CA PHE A 42 21.77 10.95 -3.34
C PHE A 42 22.67 12.06 -3.93
N PHE A 43 22.75 13.21 -3.26
CA PHE A 43 23.55 14.35 -3.72
C PHE A 43 25.06 14.08 -3.71
N SER A 44 25.55 13.21 -2.84
CA SER A 44 26.97 12.85 -2.76
C SER A 44 27.40 11.87 -3.85
N ARG A 45 26.46 11.21 -4.54
CA ARG A 45 26.77 10.23 -5.60
C ARG A 45 27.13 10.87 -6.93
N GLY A 46 26.65 12.09 -7.20
CA GLY A 46 26.87 12.78 -8.48
C GLY A 46 26.27 12.08 -9.70
N ILE A 47 25.33 11.14 -9.49
CA ILE A 47 24.68 10.37 -10.57
C ILE A 47 23.16 10.50 -10.42
N ALA A 48 22.48 10.83 -11.51
CA ALA A 48 21.02 10.89 -11.60
C ALA A 48 20.42 9.47 -11.72
N ASP A 49 20.34 8.76 -10.59
CA ASP A 49 19.79 7.39 -10.53
C ASP A 49 18.79 7.22 -9.38
N VAL A 50 17.69 6.50 -9.66
CA VAL A 50 16.63 6.18 -8.71
C VAL A 50 16.60 4.70 -8.29
N ARG A 51 17.45 3.83 -8.84
CA ARG A 51 17.54 2.41 -8.43
C ARG A 51 17.64 2.24 -6.90
N PRO A 52 18.35 3.11 -6.15
CA PRO A 52 18.47 2.93 -4.71
C PRO A 52 17.16 3.18 -3.95
N MET A 53 16.24 3.99 -4.49
CA MET A 53 14.87 4.09 -3.98
C MET A 53 14.17 2.73 -3.98
N PHE A 54 14.29 1.99 -5.08
CA PHE A 54 13.64 0.69 -5.23
C PHE A 54 14.27 -0.41 -4.37
N ARG A 55 15.52 -0.24 -3.90
CA ARG A 55 16.18 -1.17 -2.98
C ARG A 55 15.46 -1.25 -1.64
N TRP A 56 14.95 -0.13 -1.14
CA TRP A 56 14.26 -0.03 0.14
C TRP A 56 12.75 -0.27 0.04
N MET A 57 12.22 -0.22 -1.18
CA MET A 57 10.80 -0.40 -1.46
C MET A 57 10.20 -1.68 -0.86
N PRO A 58 10.87 -2.86 -0.89
CA PRO A 58 10.31 -4.07 -0.29
C PRO A 58 10.04 -3.96 1.21
N ILE A 59 10.95 -3.29 1.93
CA ILE A 59 10.81 -3.08 3.38
C ILE A 59 9.76 -2.01 3.65
N LEU A 60 9.78 -0.90 2.91
CA LEU A 60 8.79 0.16 3.13
C LEU A 60 7.36 -0.30 2.79
N LEU A 61 7.21 -1.09 1.72
CA LEU A 61 5.93 -1.65 1.31
C LEU A 61 5.41 -2.70 2.29
N ILE A 62 6.27 -3.52 2.92
CA ILE A 62 5.78 -4.50 3.89
C ILE A 62 5.09 -3.80 5.05
N PHE A 63 5.69 -2.74 5.59
CA PHE A 63 5.11 -1.97 6.69
C PHE A 63 3.84 -1.22 6.27
N LEU A 64 3.85 -0.60 5.08
CA LEU A 64 2.67 0.10 4.57
C LEU A 64 1.50 -0.87 4.36
N VAL A 65 1.73 -1.96 3.64
CA VAL A 65 0.69 -2.92 3.28
C VAL A 65 0.16 -3.62 4.52
N ALA A 66 1.05 -4.03 5.42
CA ALA A 66 0.63 -4.57 6.70
C ALA A 66 -0.30 -3.53 7.38
N ALA A 67 0.14 -2.27 7.55
CA ALA A 67 -0.63 -1.25 8.27
C ALA A 67 -2.02 -1.02 7.67
N LEU A 68 -2.14 -1.09 6.34
CA LEU A 68 -3.40 -0.93 5.62
C LEU A 68 -4.31 -2.17 5.71
N THR A 69 -3.74 -3.37 5.83
CA THR A 69 -4.50 -4.64 5.83
C THR A 69 -4.96 -5.07 7.23
N MET A 70 -4.25 -4.68 8.30
CA MET A 70 -4.59 -5.11 9.67
C MET A 70 -6.03 -4.86 10.08
N ARG A 71 -6.61 -3.72 9.68
CA ARG A 71 -7.97 -3.31 10.06
C ARG A 71 -9.06 -3.95 9.21
N GLN A 72 -8.73 -4.50 8.05
CA GLN A 72 -9.73 -4.83 7.02
C GLN A 72 -10.75 -5.87 7.48
N TRP A 73 -10.31 -6.92 8.19
CA TRP A 73 -11.19 -7.96 8.72
C TRP A 73 -11.33 -7.86 10.25
N SER A 74 -10.23 -7.62 10.95
CA SER A 74 -10.23 -7.62 12.42
C SER A 74 -11.10 -6.50 13.01
N GLU A 75 -11.27 -5.36 12.32
CA GLU A 75 -12.18 -4.29 12.79
C GLU A 75 -13.65 -4.66 12.60
N GLU A 76 -13.97 -5.40 11.55
CA GLU A 76 -15.32 -5.89 11.28
C GLU A 76 -15.70 -7.02 12.25
N GLU A 77 -14.75 -7.90 12.58
CA GLU A 77 -14.90 -8.91 13.63
C GLU A 77 -15.09 -8.26 15.01
N ARG A 78 -14.19 -7.34 15.38
CA ARG A 78 -14.26 -6.66 16.69
C ARG A 78 -15.53 -5.83 16.89
N SER A 79 -16.08 -5.26 15.81
CA SER A 79 -17.31 -4.46 15.85
C SER A 79 -18.58 -5.30 15.70
N GLY A 80 -18.47 -6.63 15.51
CA GLY A 80 -19.60 -7.52 15.26
C GLY A 80 -20.31 -7.29 13.93
N THR A 81 -19.74 -6.46 13.04
CA THR A 81 -20.34 -6.16 11.73
C THR A 81 -20.05 -7.25 10.69
N LEU A 82 -19.09 -8.15 10.97
CA LEU A 82 -18.80 -9.31 10.13
C LEU A 82 -20.04 -10.20 9.93
N GLU A 83 -20.82 -10.46 10.99
CA GLU A 83 -22.02 -11.28 10.92
C GLU A 83 -23.09 -10.64 10.00
N MET A 84 -23.22 -9.31 10.06
CA MET A 84 -24.10 -8.56 9.17
C MET A 84 -23.62 -8.60 7.71
N LEU A 85 -22.30 -8.54 7.49
CA LEU A 85 -21.71 -8.64 6.15
C LEU A 85 -21.90 -10.02 5.53
N LEU A 86 -21.81 -11.08 6.32
CA LEU A 86 -21.98 -12.47 5.87
C LEU A 86 -23.45 -12.84 5.62
N THR A 87 -24.41 -12.12 6.20
CA THR A 87 -25.84 -12.31 5.96
C THR A 87 -26.36 -11.55 4.73
N LEU A 88 -25.56 -10.63 4.17
CA LEU A 88 -25.89 -9.98 2.90
C LEU A 88 -25.79 -10.98 1.74
N PRO A 89 -26.59 -10.82 0.67
CA PRO A 89 -26.56 -11.67 -0.53
C PRO A 89 -25.34 -11.33 -1.42
N THR A 90 -24.14 -11.38 -0.84
CA THR A 90 -22.87 -11.12 -1.50
C THR A 90 -21.96 -12.33 -1.39
N GLN A 91 -21.42 -12.78 -2.52
CA GLN A 91 -20.45 -13.88 -2.51
C GLN A 91 -19.17 -13.47 -1.77
N ILE A 92 -18.63 -14.37 -0.96
CA ILE A 92 -17.39 -14.17 -0.19
C ILE A 92 -16.23 -13.74 -1.11
N THR A 93 -16.13 -14.36 -2.29
CA THR A 93 -15.10 -14.01 -3.29
C THR A 93 -15.18 -12.55 -3.73
N GLN A 94 -16.38 -11.98 -3.84
CA GLN A 94 -16.57 -10.59 -4.23
C GLN A 94 -16.18 -9.62 -3.11
N LEU A 95 -16.36 -10.04 -1.85
CA LEU A 95 -15.97 -9.28 -0.68
C LEU A 95 -14.45 -9.23 -0.54
N VAL A 96 -13.77 -10.38 -0.68
CA VAL A 96 -12.30 -10.47 -0.70
C VAL A 96 -11.70 -9.62 -1.81
N LEU A 97 -12.23 -9.72 -3.04
CA LEU A 97 -11.75 -8.92 -4.17
C LEU A 97 -12.00 -7.41 -3.95
N GLY A 98 -13.13 -7.04 -3.34
CA GLY A 98 -13.43 -5.64 -3.04
C GLY A 98 -12.44 -5.03 -2.05
N LYS A 99 -12.14 -5.75 -0.96
CA LYS A 99 -11.14 -5.33 0.04
C LYS A 99 -9.73 -5.26 -0.53
N PHE A 100 -9.34 -6.27 -1.32
CA PHE A 100 -8.06 -6.26 -2.03
C PHE A 100 -7.90 -5.05 -2.94
N LEU A 101 -8.91 -4.73 -3.75
CA LEU A 101 -8.88 -3.56 -4.63
C LEU A 101 -8.87 -2.24 -3.84
N GLY A 102 -9.55 -2.18 -2.69
CA GLY A 102 -9.52 -1.03 -1.80
C GLY A 102 -8.12 -0.72 -1.27
N VAL A 103 -7.43 -1.74 -0.73
CA VAL A 103 -6.05 -1.62 -0.24
C VAL A 103 -5.09 -1.29 -1.40
N MET A 104 -5.20 -2.00 -2.52
CA MET A 104 -4.35 -1.77 -3.69
C MET A 104 -4.51 -0.35 -4.24
N ALA A 105 -5.72 0.22 -4.23
CA ALA A 105 -5.91 1.61 -4.67
C ALA A 105 -5.12 2.60 -3.80
N LEU A 106 -5.10 2.43 -2.48
CA LEU A 106 -4.29 3.27 -1.59
C LEU A 106 -2.80 3.10 -1.82
N VAL A 107 -2.34 1.86 -1.96
CA VAL A 107 -0.93 1.59 -2.26
C VAL A 107 -0.54 2.23 -3.59
N LEU A 108 -1.38 2.13 -4.61
CA LEU A 108 -1.15 2.78 -5.91
C LEU A 108 -1.10 4.30 -5.79
N VAL A 109 -1.95 4.91 -4.96
CA VAL A 109 -1.87 6.34 -4.66
C VAL A 109 -0.53 6.67 -3.97
N ALA A 110 -0.12 5.89 -2.97
CA ALA A 110 1.16 6.08 -2.29
C ALA A 110 2.35 5.98 -3.28
N LEU A 111 2.35 4.96 -4.15
CA LEU A 111 3.37 4.80 -5.19
C LEU A 111 3.32 5.93 -6.22
N ALA A 112 2.13 6.38 -6.64
CA ALA A 112 1.99 7.50 -7.56
C ALA A 112 2.56 8.80 -6.96
N LEU A 113 2.37 9.03 -5.67
CA LEU A 113 2.96 10.18 -4.98
C LEU A 113 4.51 10.11 -4.94
N THR A 114 5.11 8.92 -4.98
CA THR A 114 6.57 8.80 -5.11
C THR A 114 7.12 9.18 -6.49
N LEU A 115 6.29 9.22 -7.55
CA LEU A 115 6.73 9.56 -8.92
C LEU A 115 7.33 10.97 -9.02
N PHE A 116 7.04 11.84 -8.06
CA PHE A 116 7.68 13.14 -7.97
C PHE A 116 9.22 13.04 -7.89
N LEU A 117 9.77 11.98 -7.29
CA LEU A 117 11.22 11.75 -7.21
C LEU A 117 11.87 11.50 -8.59
N PRO A 118 11.49 10.48 -9.38
CA PRO A 118 12.07 10.28 -10.71
C PRO A 118 11.82 11.46 -11.63
N ILE A 119 10.67 12.15 -11.53
CA ILE A 119 10.41 13.37 -12.30
C ILE A 119 11.44 14.45 -11.96
N THR A 120 11.64 14.77 -10.68
CA THR A 120 12.64 15.77 -10.28
C THR A 120 14.05 15.35 -10.66
N VAL A 121 14.44 14.10 -10.43
CA VAL A 121 15.77 13.58 -10.82
C VAL A 121 16.01 13.68 -12.33
N SER A 122 14.99 13.45 -13.16
CA SER A 122 15.10 13.60 -14.62
C SER A 122 15.35 15.05 -15.07
N MET A 123 15.01 16.03 -14.24
CA MET A 123 15.31 17.44 -14.51
C MET A 123 16.75 17.80 -14.09
N LEU A 124 17.33 17.07 -13.13
CA LEU A 124 18.71 17.29 -12.66
C LEU A 124 19.78 16.60 -13.52
N GLY A 125 19.42 15.55 -14.26
CA GLY A 125 20.38 14.83 -15.10
C GLY A 125 19.72 13.81 -16.02
N ASN A 126 20.55 13.08 -16.77
CA ASN A 126 20.08 12.08 -17.72
C ASN A 126 19.64 10.79 -17.01
N LEU A 127 18.37 10.75 -16.59
CA LEU A 127 17.78 9.61 -15.90
C LEU A 127 17.40 8.50 -16.91
N ASP A 128 17.85 7.29 -16.62
CA ASP A 128 17.42 6.08 -17.34
C ASP A 128 16.02 5.66 -16.86
N TRP A 129 15.02 5.80 -17.74
CA TRP A 129 13.62 5.46 -17.46
C TRP A 129 13.32 3.95 -17.46
N GLY A 130 14.20 3.12 -18.03
CA GLY A 130 14.02 1.67 -18.06
C GLY A 130 13.90 1.07 -16.65
N PRO A 131 14.91 1.30 -15.77
CA PRO A 131 14.86 0.90 -14.36
C PRO A 131 13.72 1.55 -13.58
N VAL A 132 13.29 2.76 -13.93
CA VAL A 132 12.16 3.44 -13.26
C VAL A 132 10.88 2.65 -13.48
N ILE A 133 10.52 2.38 -14.74
CA ILE A 133 9.30 1.66 -15.09
C ILE A 133 9.33 0.23 -14.52
N GLY A 134 10.47 -0.46 -14.66
CA GLY A 134 10.65 -1.81 -14.11
C GLY A 134 10.52 -1.83 -12.58
N GLY A 135 11.08 -0.83 -11.89
CA GLY A 135 10.99 -0.70 -10.44
C GLY A 135 9.55 -0.47 -9.95
N TYR A 136 8.78 0.38 -10.63
CA TYR A 136 7.36 0.58 -10.29
C TYR A 136 6.51 -0.65 -10.56
N LEU A 137 6.72 -1.33 -11.68
CA LEU A 137 6.02 -2.57 -11.99
C LEU A 137 6.32 -3.64 -10.92
N ALA A 138 7.59 -3.79 -10.55
CA ALA A 138 8.00 -4.70 -9.46
C ALA A 138 7.35 -4.31 -8.12
N ALA A 139 7.31 -3.01 -7.79
CA ALA A 139 6.69 -2.52 -6.56
C ALA A 139 5.17 -2.80 -6.51
N ILE A 140 4.46 -2.63 -7.64
CA ILE A 140 3.03 -2.92 -7.73
C ILE A 140 2.76 -4.42 -7.54
N LEU A 141 3.53 -5.28 -8.22
CA LEU A 141 3.39 -6.73 -8.07
C LEU A 141 3.73 -7.20 -6.66
N LEU A 142 4.78 -6.64 -6.06
CA LEU A 142 5.17 -6.93 -4.70
C LEU A 142 4.08 -6.52 -3.69
N ALA A 143 3.52 -5.33 -3.86
CA ALA A 143 2.45 -4.87 -2.99
C ALA A 143 1.16 -5.70 -3.16
N ALA A 144 0.86 -6.18 -4.36
CA ALA A 144 -0.23 -7.12 -4.59
C ALA A 144 -0.01 -8.43 -3.82
N ALA A 145 1.21 -8.99 -3.84
CA ALA A 145 1.54 -10.18 -3.07
C ALA A 145 1.41 -9.94 -1.56
N TYR A 146 1.97 -8.84 -1.05
CA TYR A 146 1.85 -8.48 0.37
C TYR A 146 0.40 -8.23 0.78
N THR A 147 -0.42 -7.64 -0.09
CA THR A 147 -1.82 -7.35 0.23
C THR A 147 -2.62 -8.64 0.32
N ALA A 148 -2.38 -9.60 -0.57
CA ALA A 148 -3.01 -10.91 -0.50
C ALA A 148 -2.64 -11.64 0.81
N ILE A 149 -1.37 -11.60 1.21
CA ILE A 149 -0.88 -12.20 2.46
C ILE A 149 -1.49 -11.48 3.68
N GLY A 150 -1.45 -10.15 3.72
CA GLY A 150 -1.97 -9.36 4.84
C GLY A 150 -3.48 -9.54 5.03
N LEU A 151 -4.25 -9.60 3.94
CA LEU A 151 -5.68 -9.91 4.02
C LEU A 151 -5.95 -11.32 4.56
N PHE A 152 -5.15 -12.31 4.18
CA PHE A 152 -5.25 -13.66 4.70
C PHE A 152 -4.95 -13.70 6.20
N ILE A 153 -3.88 -13.04 6.66
CA ILE A 153 -3.50 -12.99 8.08
C ILE A 153 -4.56 -12.25 8.92
N SER A 154 -5.08 -11.13 8.41
CA SER A 154 -6.14 -10.35 9.07
C SER A 154 -7.42 -11.16 9.24
N SER A 155 -7.74 -12.09 8.32
CA SER A 155 -8.90 -12.99 8.47
C SER A 155 -8.75 -14.08 9.54
N ARG A 156 -7.55 -14.22 10.13
CA ARG A 156 -7.26 -15.25 11.15
C ARG A 156 -7.17 -14.68 12.56
N THR A 157 -7.31 -13.36 12.70
CA THR A 157 -7.05 -12.65 13.95
C THR A 157 -8.08 -11.54 14.17
N ASP A 158 -8.67 -11.50 15.36
CA ASP A 158 -9.64 -10.50 15.81
C ASP A 158 -8.98 -9.20 16.33
N ASN A 159 -7.66 -9.22 16.53
CA ASN A 159 -6.87 -8.10 17.04
C ASN A 159 -5.96 -7.47 15.96
N GLN A 160 -6.18 -6.18 15.68
CA GLN A 160 -5.42 -5.35 14.73
C GLN A 160 -3.90 -5.36 14.99
N ILE A 161 -3.48 -5.34 16.25
CA ILE A 161 -2.05 -5.31 16.63
C ILE A 161 -1.41 -6.68 16.42
N VAL A 162 -2.14 -7.77 16.66
CA VAL A 162 -1.61 -9.12 16.44
C VAL A 162 -1.54 -9.42 14.95
N SER A 163 -2.55 -9.00 14.18
CA SER A 163 -2.52 -9.03 12.71
C SER A 163 -1.39 -8.17 12.12
N LEU A 164 -0.82 -7.22 12.89
CA LEU A 164 0.28 -6.38 12.41
C LEU A 164 1.63 -7.08 12.44
N ILE A 165 1.79 -7.92 13.45
CA ILE A 165 3.06 -8.51 13.83
C ILE A 165 3.26 -9.87 13.15
N LEU A 166 2.17 -10.59 12.90
CA LEU A 166 2.15 -11.86 12.16
C LEU A 166 2.26 -11.64 10.66
#